data_AF-A0A4P6MBJ2-F1
#
_entry.id   AF-A0A4P6MBJ2-F1
#
_cell.length_a   1.000
_cell.length_b   1.000
_cell.length_c   1.000
_cell.angle_alpha   90.00
_cell.angle_beta   90.00
_cell.angle_gamma   90.00
#
_symmetry.space_group_name_H-M   'P 1'
#
loop_
_entity.id
_entity.type
_entity.pdbx_description
1 polymer ?
#
loop_
_entity_poly.entity_id
_entity_poly.type
_entity_poly.pdbx_seq_one_letter_code
_entity_poly.pdbx_strand_id
1 'polypeptide(L)' 'METYSFLREVADSWGLLALFIFFIGVVIWVFRPGSTKTYRDTANIPFRHDDKPADPEEPRT' A
#
# COMPACT_ATOMS: atom_id res chain seq x y z
N MET A 1 35.96 17.56 -24.86
CA MET A 1 35.21 16.38 -25.34
C MET A 1 34.87 15.44 -24.19
N GLU A 2 35.81 15.12 -23.28
CA GLU A 2 35.60 14.31 -22.06
C GLU A 2 34.37 14.70 -21.21
N THR A 3 34.28 15.95 -20.74
CA THR A 3 33.20 16.40 -19.84
C THR A 3 31.81 16.38 -20.50
N TYR A 4 31.74 16.68 -21.80
CA TYR A 4 30.49 16.69 -22.56
C TYR A 4 29.95 15.26 -22.76
N SER A 5 30.84 14.30 -23.05
CA SER A 5 30.48 12.89 -23.19
C SER A 5 29.90 12.35 -21.88
N PHE A 6 30.56 12.65 -20.75
CA PHE A 6 30.09 12.23 -19.43
C PHE A 6 28.69 12.80 -19.09
N LEU A 7 28.49 14.12 -19.26
CA LEU A 7 27.19 14.74 -19.01
C LEU A 7 26.08 14.18 -19.91
N ARG A 8 26.42 13.87 -21.17
CA ARG A 8 25.48 13.31 -22.14
C ARG A 8 25.01 11.92 -21.75
N GLU A 9 25.92 11.05 -21.30
CA GLU A 9 25.59 9.69 -20.87
C GLU A 9 24.66 9.68 -19.65
N VAL A 10 24.88 10.62 -18.72
CA VAL A 10 23.99 10.86 -17.57
C VAL A 10 22.64 11.41 -18.00
N ALA A 11 22.61 12.34 -18.98
CA ALA A 11 21.37 12.90 -19.51
C ALA A 11 20.52 11.86 -20.26
N ASP A 12 21.15 10.98 -21.04
CA ASP A 12 20.45 9.96 -21.82
C ASP A 12 19.81 8.88 -20.92
N SER A 13 20.31 8.68 -19.69
CA SER A 13 19.80 7.65 -18.76
C SER A 13 18.65 8.13 -17.85
N TRP A 14 18.28 9.42 -17.87
CA TRP A 14 17.25 9.99 -17.00
C TRP A 14 15.85 9.40 -17.21
N GLY A 15 15.47 9.10 -18.46
CA GLY A 15 14.16 8.49 -18.75
C GLY A 15 14.02 7.09 -18.13
N LEU A 16 15.07 6.27 -18.23
CA LEU A 16 15.14 4.95 -17.60
C LEU A 16 15.10 5.06 -16.07
N LEU A 17 15.84 6.00 -15.49
CA LEU A 17 15.87 6.23 -14.05
C LEU A 17 14.49 6.64 -13.51
N ALA A 18 13.78 7.52 -14.22
CA ALA A 18 12.43 7.95 -13.86
C ALA A 18 11.44 6.76 -13.86
N LEU A 19 11.48 5.91 -14.88
CA LEU A 19 10.64 4.71 -14.95
C LEU A 19 10.96 3.72 -13.82
N PHE A 20 12.24 3.55 -13.50
CA PHE A 20 12.69 2.68 -12.41
C PHE A 20 12.22 3.16 -11.03
N ILE A 21 12.37 4.46 -10.75
CA ILE A 21 11.87 5.07 -9.50
C ILE A 21 10.35 4.97 -9.43
N PHE A 22 9.64 5.24 -10.53
CA PHE A 22 8.20 5.10 -10.61
C PHE A 22 7.75 3.67 -10.30
N PHE A 23 8.41 2.67 -10.90
CA PHE A 23 8.14 1.26 -10.65
C PHE A 23 8.29 0.90 -9.16
N ILE A 24 9.40 1.29 -8.54
CA ILE A 24 9.61 1.08 -7.10
C ILE A 24 8.53 1.79 -6.29
N GLY A 25 8.14 3.00 -6.67
CA GLY A 25 7.06 3.76 -6.05
C GLY A 25 5.73 3.00 -6.06
N VAL A 26 5.36 2.40 -7.20
CA VAL A 26 4.17 1.55 -7.32
C VAL A 26 4.28 0.30 -6.46
N VAL A 27 5.43 -0.37 -6.46
CA VAL A 27 5.69 -1.55 -5.62
C VAL A 27 5.48 -1.22 -4.14
N ILE A 28 6.10 -0.15 -3.65
CA ILE A 28 5.94 0.31 -2.26
C ILE A 28 4.48 0.68 -1.97
N TRP A 29 3.80 1.34 -2.91
CA TRP A 29 2.40 1.73 -2.76
C TRP A 29 1.46 0.53 -2.65
N VAL A 30 1.66 -0.52 -3.45
CA VAL A 30 0.87 -1.77 -3.36
C VAL A 30 1.11 -2.48 -2.03
N PHE A 31 2.37 -2.52 -1.56
CA PHE A 31 2.70 -3.14 -0.28
C PHE A 31 2.32 -2.27 0.93
N ARG A 32 1.88 -1.02 0.74
CA ARG A 32 1.44 -0.15 1.84
C ARG A 32 0.20 -0.75 2.51
N PRO A 33 0.28 -1.19 3.78
CA PRO A 33 -0.82 -1.83 4.48
C PRO A 33 -1.82 -0.79 4.99
N GLY A 34 -2.51 -0.09 4.09
CA GLY A 34 -3.48 0.96 4.42
C GLY A 34 -4.93 0.48 4.47
N SER A 35 -5.26 -0.53 3.66
CA SER A 35 -6.64 -0.98 3.42
C SER A 35 -7.15 -1.92 4.51
N THR A 36 -6.29 -2.72 5.13
CA THR A 36 -6.67 -3.86 5.97
C THR A 36 -7.41 -3.50 7.26
N LYS A 37 -7.37 -2.24 7.73
CA LYS A 37 -8.02 -1.85 8.99
C LYS A 37 -9.55 -1.84 8.90
N THR A 38 -10.12 -1.35 7.81
CA THR A 38 -11.58 -1.27 7.64
C THR A 38 -12.18 -2.65 7.34
N TYR A 39 -11.53 -3.45 6.49
CA TYR A 39 -12.02 -4.80 6.16
C TYR A 39 -11.98 -5.76 7.37
N ARG A 40 -11.02 -5.60 8.27
CA ARG A 40 -10.93 -6.43 9.48
C ARG A 40 -12.10 -6.20 10.44
N ASP A 41 -12.61 -4.97 10.54
CA ASP A 41 -13.74 -4.66 11.41
C ASP A 41 -15.05 -5.25 10.86
N THR A 42 -15.31 -5.07 9.55
CA THR A 42 -16.48 -5.66 8.88
C THR A 42 -16.45 -7.19 8.88
N ALA A 43 -15.30 -7.80 8.62
CA ALA A 43 -15.17 -9.26 8.60
C ALA A 43 -15.37 -9.91 9.99
N ASN A 44 -15.17 -9.15 11.08
CA ASN A 44 -15.41 -9.62 12.43
C ASN A 44 -16.86 -9.47 12.90
N ILE A 45 -17.76 -8.84 12.12
CA ILE A 45 -19.18 -8.70 12.51
C ILE A 45 -19.84 -10.05 12.83
N PRO A 46 -19.70 -11.11 12.01
CA PRO A 46 -20.33 -12.40 12.30
C PRO A 46 -19.70 -13.15 13.49
N PHE A 47 -18.41 -12.93 13.76
CA PHE A 47 -17.62 -13.65 14.77
C PHE A 47 -17.49 -12.89 16.10
N ARG A 48 -18.03 -11.66 16.20
CA ARG A 48 -17.94 -10.81 17.40
C ARG A 48 -18.56 -11.41 18.66
N HIS A 49 -19.39 -12.44 18.52
CA HIS A 49 -20.06 -13.15 19.61
C HIS A 49 -19.66 -14.64 19.69
N ASP A 50 -18.59 -15.08 19.02
CA ASP A 50 -18.13 -16.48 19.12
C ASP A 50 -17.52 -16.79 20.48
N ASP A 51 -16.80 -15.84 21.09
CA ASP A 51 -16.14 -16.04 22.38
C ASP A 51 -17.09 -15.92 23.58
N LYS A 52 -18.26 -15.31 23.41
CA LYS A 52 -19.24 -15.05 24.48
C LYS A 52 -20.66 -15.03 23.91
N PRO A 53 -21.64 -15.72 24.51
CA PRO A 53 -23.03 -15.63 24.08
C PRO A 53 -23.49 -14.16 24.11
N ALA A 54 -24.28 -13.75 23.12
CA ALA A 54 -24.87 -12.42 23.09
C ALA A 54 -25.67 -12.18 24.38
N ASP A 55 -25.43 -11.03 25.03
CA ASP A 55 -26.14 -10.64 26.24
C ASP A 55 -27.61 -10.37 25.89
N PRO A 56 -28.58 -11.06 26.51
CA PRO A 56 -29.99 -10.89 26.19
C PRO A 56 -30.53 -9.48 26.43
N GLU A 57 -29.81 -8.60 27.13
CA GLU A 57 -30.20 -7.21 27.38
C GLU A 57 -29.69 -6.19 26.36
N GLU A 58 -28.95 -6.59 25.32
CA GLU A 58 -28.45 -5.64 24.32
C GLU A 58 -29.59 -5.22 23.35
N PRO A 59 -30.01 -3.93 23.33
CA PRO A 59 -31.07 -3.48 22.46
C PRO A 59 -30.57 -3.48 21.01
N ARG A 60 -31.28 -4.20 20.14
CA ARG A 60 -31.04 -4.23 18.69
C ARG A 60 -31.48 -2.89 18.08
N THR A 61 -30.61 -1.88 18.14
CA THR A 61 -30.80 -0.57 17.48
C THR A 61 -29.75 -0.30 16.43
#